data_AF-J3HY92-F1
#
_entry.id   AF-J3HY92-F1
#
_cell.length_a   1.000
_cell.length_b   1.000
_cell.length_c   1.000
_cell.angle_alpha   90.00
_cell.angle_beta   90.00
_cell.angle_gamma   90.00
#
_symmetry.space_group_name_H-M   'P 1'
#
loop_
_entity.id
_entity.type
_entity.pdbx_description
1 polymer ?
#
loop_
_entity_poly.entity_id
_entity_poly.type
_entity_poly.pdbx_seq_one_letter_code
_entity_poly.pdbx_strand_id
1 'polypeptide(L)'
;MSSLLPCSRRLLATALLALLGGAALPARAEWLPLGDNSIGSFFIDKSSIVATRGIRQAQILLNWTRPQLLMGQGSKTYYTSEISTAYFDCANHQLGFGSRKMYAQPDGRGQVLLAPQLSYSDVKLSDPPPGSTGERAIDAVCGR
;
A
#
# COMPACT_ATOMS: atom_id res chain seq x y z
N MET A 1 -1.81 -79.69 -6.96
CA MET A 1 -0.89 -78.54 -7.07
C MET A 1 -1.76 -77.30 -7.26
N SER A 2 -2.00 -76.60 -6.16
CA SER A 2 -2.92 -75.46 -6.08
C SER A 2 -2.10 -74.18 -6.03
N SER A 3 -2.49 -73.15 -6.79
CA SER A 3 -2.59 -71.74 -6.37
C SER A 3 -2.69 -70.85 -7.61
N LEU A 4 -3.90 -70.34 -7.86
CA LEU A 4 -4.15 -69.17 -8.72
C LEU A 4 -4.31 -67.96 -7.79
N LEU A 5 -3.51 -66.91 -8.02
CA LEU A 5 -3.63 -65.60 -7.41
C LEU A 5 -4.96 -64.95 -7.78
N PRO A 6 -5.52 -64.11 -6.89
CA PRO A 6 -6.06 -62.86 -7.41
C PRO A 6 -5.75 -61.63 -6.55
N CYS A 7 -5.40 -60.58 -7.28
CA CYS A 7 -6.07 -59.29 -7.24
C CYS A 7 -5.85 -58.43 -5.99
N SER A 8 -4.75 -57.68 -6.06
CA SER A 8 -4.70 -56.23 -5.81
C SER A 8 -6.05 -55.57 -5.52
N ARG A 9 -6.27 -55.17 -4.27
CA ARG A 9 -7.36 -54.25 -3.92
C ARG A 9 -7.09 -53.55 -2.59
N ARG A 10 -7.20 -52.22 -2.64
CA ARG A 10 -7.33 -51.25 -1.53
C ARG A 10 -6.04 -50.58 -1.03
N LEU A 11 -5.37 -49.86 -1.92
CA LEU A 11 -4.77 -48.56 -1.54
C LEU A 11 -5.89 -47.52 -1.65
N LEU A 12 -6.66 -47.37 -0.58
CA LEU A 12 -7.74 -46.40 -0.48
C LEU A 12 -7.37 -45.40 0.62
N ALA A 13 -7.56 -44.12 0.29
CA ALA A 13 -7.61 -42.97 1.18
C ALA A 13 -6.28 -42.40 1.69
N THR A 14 -5.59 -41.61 0.86
CA THR A 14 -4.76 -40.49 1.35
C THR A 14 -4.65 -39.32 0.36
N ALA A 15 -5.59 -39.21 -0.60
CA ALA A 15 -5.59 -38.14 -1.62
C ALA A 15 -6.67 -37.06 -1.37
N LEU A 16 -6.87 -36.66 -0.10
CA LEU A 16 -7.91 -35.69 0.26
C LEU A 16 -7.45 -34.61 1.29
N LEU A 17 -6.19 -34.17 1.19
CA LEU A 17 -5.68 -32.99 1.91
C LEU A 17 -4.96 -31.99 1.01
N ALA A 18 -5.27 -31.99 -0.30
CA ALA A 18 -4.70 -31.06 -1.28
C ALA A 18 -5.63 -29.91 -1.66
N LEU A 19 -6.67 -29.62 -0.86
CA LEU A 19 -7.65 -28.59 -1.17
C LEU A 19 -7.70 -27.53 -0.07
N LEU A 20 -7.49 -26.28 -0.50
CA LEU A 20 -7.76 -25.00 0.20
C LEU A 20 -6.57 -24.30 0.87
N GLY A 21 -5.34 -24.56 0.41
CA GLY A 21 -4.24 -23.60 0.51
C GLY A 21 -4.37 -22.48 -0.52
N GLY A 22 -5.49 -21.78 -0.56
CA GLY A 22 -5.61 -20.52 -1.31
C GLY A 22 -4.77 -19.46 -0.61
N ALA A 23 -3.45 -19.52 -0.79
CA ALA A 23 -2.58 -18.42 -0.42
C ALA A 23 -3.08 -17.20 -1.19
N ALA A 24 -3.79 -16.30 -0.52
CA ALA A 24 -4.08 -14.99 -1.05
C ALA A 24 -2.71 -14.36 -1.34
N LEU A 25 -2.30 -14.40 -2.62
CA LEU A 25 -1.10 -13.71 -3.05
C LEU A 25 -1.28 -12.26 -2.59
N PRO A 26 -0.29 -11.67 -1.90
CA PRO A 26 -0.39 -10.29 -1.48
C PRO A 26 -0.72 -9.47 -2.73
N ALA A 27 -1.79 -8.68 -2.65
CA ALA A 27 -2.20 -7.81 -3.75
C ALA A 27 -0.98 -7.02 -4.18
N ARG A 28 -0.58 -7.18 -5.45
CA ARG A 28 0.57 -6.48 -6.00
C ARG A 28 0.19 -5.01 -6.08
N ALA A 29 1.01 -4.14 -5.49
CA ALA A 29 0.80 -2.70 -5.58
C ALA A 29 0.70 -2.26 -7.05
N GLU A 30 -0.31 -1.46 -7.35
CA GLU A 30 -0.63 -0.89 -8.65
C GLU A 30 -0.38 0.61 -8.63
N TRP A 31 0.90 0.98 -8.63
CA TRP A 31 1.32 2.39 -8.56
C TRP A 31 0.96 3.13 -9.85
N LEU A 32 0.05 4.09 -9.75
CA LEU A 32 -0.29 5.07 -10.78
C LEU A 32 0.45 6.39 -10.51
N PRO A 33 1.16 6.97 -11.49
CA PRO A 33 1.78 8.27 -11.31
C PRO A 33 0.74 9.38 -11.17
N LEU A 34 0.93 10.22 -10.14
CA LEU A 34 0.20 11.47 -9.92
C LEU A 34 0.99 12.69 -10.42
N GLY A 35 2.23 12.49 -10.87
CA GLY A 35 3.12 13.50 -11.42
C GLY A 35 4.18 13.99 -10.45
N ASP A 36 5.00 14.92 -10.94
CA ASP A 36 6.18 15.43 -10.26
C ASP A 36 5.99 16.89 -9.84
N ASN A 37 6.73 17.31 -8.81
CA ASN A 37 6.91 18.70 -8.45
C ASN A 37 8.31 18.93 -7.85
N SER A 38 8.57 20.11 -7.27
CA SER A 38 9.86 20.46 -6.67
C SER A 38 10.23 19.64 -5.42
N ILE A 39 9.29 18.89 -4.84
CA ILE A 39 9.48 18.03 -3.68
C ILE A 39 9.87 16.61 -4.12
N GLY A 40 9.20 16.09 -5.15
CA GLY A 40 9.40 14.72 -5.60
C GLY A 40 8.35 14.22 -6.60
N SER A 41 8.40 12.92 -6.83
CA SER A 41 7.48 12.17 -7.67
C SER A 41 6.43 11.47 -6.81
N PHE A 42 5.16 11.65 -7.16
CA PHE A 42 4.03 11.12 -6.40
C PHE A 42 3.32 9.99 -7.16
N PHE A 43 2.93 8.95 -6.44
CA PHE A 43 2.20 7.81 -6.97
C PHE A 43 1.09 7.41 -6.00
N ILE A 44 0.02 6.84 -6.54
CA ILE A 44 -1.05 6.24 -5.75
C ILE A 44 -1.15 4.75 -6.06
N ASP A 45 -1.26 3.91 -5.02
CA ASP A 45 -1.52 2.48 -5.21
C ASP A 45 -3.02 2.24 -5.39
N LYS A 46 -3.45 1.98 -6.62
CA LYS A 46 -4.86 1.73 -6.93
C LYS A 46 -5.42 0.51 -6.22
N SER A 47 -4.59 -0.52 -6.00
CA SER A 47 -5.00 -1.75 -5.34
C SER A 47 -5.28 -1.55 -3.85
N SER A 48 -4.76 -0.46 -3.27
CA SER A 48 -4.95 -0.12 -1.85
C SER A 48 -6.22 0.69 -1.57
N ILE A 49 -6.98 1.06 -2.60
CA ILE A 49 -8.17 1.91 -2.43
C ILE A 49 -9.27 1.12 -1.72
N VAL A 50 -9.64 1.58 -0.53
CA VAL A 50 -10.74 1.01 0.26
C VAL A 50 -11.69 2.12 0.70
N ALA A 51 -12.98 1.80 0.82
CA ALA A 51 -14.00 2.73 1.30
C ALA A 51 -14.48 2.32 2.69
N THR A 52 -14.59 3.27 3.60
CA THR A 52 -15.11 3.05 4.96
C THR A 52 -15.85 4.29 5.44
N ARG A 53 -17.14 4.14 5.77
CA ARG A 53 -17.96 5.21 6.39
C ARG A 53 -17.92 6.55 5.64
N GLY A 54 -17.98 6.53 4.30
CA GLY A 54 -17.98 7.74 3.47
C GLY A 54 -16.60 8.31 3.15
N ILE A 55 -15.54 7.77 3.75
CA ILE A 55 -14.15 8.14 3.47
C ILE A 55 -13.51 7.05 2.61
N ARG A 56 -12.73 7.45 1.62
CA ARG A 56 -11.83 6.53 0.90
C ARG A 56 -10.43 6.63 1.49
N GLN A 57 -9.71 5.53 1.47
CA GLN A 57 -8.32 5.45 1.91
C GLN A 57 -7.48 4.84 0.79
N ALA A 58 -6.28 5.34 0.58
CA ALA A 58 -5.30 4.76 -0.34
C ALA A 58 -3.87 5.00 0.17
N GLN A 59 -2.92 4.23 -0.34
CA GLN A 59 -1.49 4.47 -0.13
C GLN A 59 -0.95 5.43 -1.19
N ILE A 60 -0.21 6.44 -0.73
CA ILE A 60 0.53 7.39 -1.57
C ILE A 60 2.01 7.16 -1.36
N LEU A 61 2.75 6.92 -2.44
CA LEU A 61 4.20 6.89 -2.47
C LEU A 61 4.71 8.28 -2.88
N LEU A 62 5.66 8.80 -2.11
CA LEU A 62 6.49 9.94 -2.47
C LEU A 62 7.94 9.48 -2.59
N ASN A 63 8.51 9.64 -3.78
CA ASN A 63 9.96 9.58 -4.01
C ASN A 63 10.52 11.00 -3.96
N TRP A 64 11.39 11.28 -2.99
CA TRP A 64 11.93 12.62 -2.81
C TRP A 64 12.97 12.96 -3.88
N THR A 65 12.96 14.20 -4.37
CA THR A 65 14.00 14.68 -5.30
C THR A 65 15.38 14.71 -4.64
N ARG A 66 15.44 14.90 -3.31
CA ARG A 66 16.67 14.85 -2.51
C ARG A 66 16.44 14.04 -1.23
N PRO A 67 17.46 13.29 -0.75
CA PRO A 67 17.34 12.59 0.53
C PRO A 67 16.95 13.52 1.68
N GLN A 68 16.01 13.09 2.51
CA GLN A 68 15.50 13.85 3.64
C GLN A 68 16.17 13.38 4.93
N LEU A 69 16.58 14.32 5.78
CA LEU A 69 17.15 14.00 7.07
C LEU A 69 16.05 13.53 8.03
N LEU A 70 16.24 12.35 8.62
CA LEU A 70 15.38 11.84 9.67
C LEU A 70 15.72 12.53 11.00
N MET A 71 14.89 13.49 11.40
CA MET A 71 15.09 14.21 12.67
C MET A 71 14.85 13.29 13.88
N GLY A 72 15.65 13.46 14.94
CA GLY A 72 15.45 12.78 16.23
C GLY A 72 16.07 11.38 16.38
N GLN A 73 16.70 10.82 15.35
CA GLN A 73 17.31 9.47 15.37
C GLN A 73 18.86 9.49 15.40
N GLY A 74 19.45 10.58 15.90
CA GLY A 74 20.87 10.83 15.78
C GLY A 74 21.22 11.39 14.39
N SER A 75 22.02 12.45 14.38
CA SER A 75 22.40 13.16 13.17
C SER A 75 23.04 12.21 12.14
N LYS A 76 22.42 12.10 10.94
CA LYS A 76 22.89 11.47 9.66
C LYS A 76 22.06 10.30 9.09
N THR A 77 20.89 9.98 9.64
CA THR A 77 19.99 9.02 8.96
C THR A 77 19.17 9.76 7.90
N TYR A 78 19.17 9.26 6.65
CA TYR A 78 18.42 9.84 5.55
C TYR A 78 17.44 8.83 4.95
N TYR A 79 16.27 9.31 4.55
CA TYR A 79 15.29 8.55 3.80
C TYR A 79 15.11 9.15 2.40
N THR A 80 14.72 8.32 1.43
CA THR A 80 14.59 8.72 0.03
C THR A 80 13.20 8.49 -0.54
N SER A 81 12.36 7.71 0.15
CA SER A 81 10.95 7.62 -0.14
C SER A 81 10.10 7.50 1.13
N GLU A 82 8.81 7.83 1.00
CA GLU A 82 7.82 7.54 2.02
C GLU A 82 6.53 6.99 1.41
N ILE A 83 5.90 6.05 2.12
CA ILE A 83 4.54 5.59 1.81
C ILE A 83 3.62 6.09 2.93
N SER A 84 2.58 6.83 2.56
CA SER A 84 1.61 7.42 3.48
C SER A 84 0.22 6.86 3.22
N THR A 85 -0.52 6.56 4.29
CA THR A 85 -1.96 6.37 4.19
C THR A 85 -2.61 7.73 4.01
N ALA A 86 -3.28 7.94 2.88
CA ALA A 86 -4.07 9.13 2.61
C ALA A 86 -5.57 8.81 2.76
N TYR A 87 -6.31 9.79 3.27
CA TYR A 87 -7.76 9.75 3.45
C TYR A 87 -8.39 10.80 2.55
N PHE A 88 -9.51 10.43 1.94
CA PHE A 88 -10.18 11.21 0.91
C PHE A 88 -11.66 11.32 1.26
N ASP A 89 -12.12 12.55 1.45
CA ASP A 89 -13.54 12.88 1.47
C ASP A 89 -13.96 13.31 0.06
N CYS A 90 -14.52 12.36 -0.69
CA CYS A 90 -14.96 12.59 -2.06
C CYS A 90 -16.18 13.50 -2.17
N ALA A 91 -16.97 13.64 -1.10
CA ALA A 91 -18.15 14.51 -1.09
C ALA A 91 -17.70 15.97 -0.99
N ASN A 92 -16.76 16.25 -0.08
CA ASN A 92 -16.25 17.59 0.18
C ASN A 92 -14.98 17.95 -0.60
N HIS A 93 -14.43 17.03 -1.39
CA HIS A 93 -13.21 17.22 -2.17
C HIS A 93 -12.00 17.57 -1.30
N GLN A 94 -11.83 16.82 -0.20
CA GLN A 94 -10.75 17.04 0.76
C GLN A 94 -9.86 15.81 0.89
N LEU A 95 -8.59 16.04 1.21
CA LEU A 95 -7.68 14.96 1.59
C LEU A 95 -6.87 15.30 2.83
N GLY A 96 -6.32 14.26 3.46
CA GLY A 96 -5.35 14.38 4.55
C GLY A 96 -4.49 13.12 4.64
N PHE A 97 -3.32 13.25 5.28
CA PHE A 97 -2.35 12.15 5.42
C PHE A 97 -2.30 11.66 6.86
N GLY A 98 -2.47 10.35 7.05
CA GLY A 98 -2.32 9.65 8.31
C GLY A 98 -0.92 9.07 8.49
N SER A 99 -0.88 7.81 8.95
CA SER A 99 0.36 7.05 9.15
C SER A 99 1.28 7.11 7.94
N ARG A 100 2.59 7.14 8.23
CA ARG A 100 3.65 7.16 7.21
C ARG A 100 4.69 6.10 7.51
N LYS A 101 5.37 5.64 6.48
CA LYS A 101 6.57 4.80 6.57
C LYS A 101 7.66 5.45 5.73
N MET A 102 8.81 5.70 6.33
CA MET A 102 9.98 6.31 5.70
C MET A 102 11.00 5.23 5.38
N TYR A 103 11.48 5.21 4.14
CA TYR A 103 12.29 4.14 3.59
C TYR A 103 13.67 4.64 3.15
N ALA A 104 14.68 3.81 3.39
CA ALA A 104 16.06 4.12 3.01
C ALA A 104 16.26 4.22 1.48
N GLN A 105 15.47 3.50 0.68
CA GLN A 105 15.59 3.47 -0.78
C GLN A 105 14.33 4.03 -1.47
N PRO A 106 14.42 4.40 -2.76
CA PRO A 106 13.26 4.78 -3.55
C PRO A 106 12.20 3.67 -3.65
N ASP A 107 11.00 4.06 -4.03
CA ASP A 107 9.84 3.20 -4.32
C ASP A 107 9.31 2.44 -3.11
N GLY A 108 9.50 2.98 -1.90
CA GLY A 108 9.10 2.34 -0.65
C GLY A 108 9.88 1.07 -0.35
N ARG A 109 11.15 1.00 -0.78
CA ARG A 109 12.00 -0.19 -0.64
C ARG A 109 13.11 -0.02 0.39
N GLY A 110 13.74 -1.14 0.73
CA GLY A 110 14.81 -1.19 1.71
C GLY A 110 14.28 -1.13 3.15
N GLN A 111 15.18 -0.77 4.07
CA GLN A 111 14.85 -0.69 5.49
C GLN A 111 13.82 0.42 5.76
N VAL A 112 12.80 0.09 6.57
CA VAL A 112 11.92 1.09 7.19
C VAL A 112 12.71 1.76 8.31
N LEU A 113 12.92 3.07 8.17
CA LEU A 113 13.71 3.87 9.12
C LEU A 113 12.82 4.47 10.21
N LEU A 114 11.58 4.83 9.87
CA LEU A 114 10.58 5.32 10.82
C LEU A 114 9.17 5.02 10.30
N ALA A 115 8.23 4.71 11.20
CA ALA A 115 6.85 4.40 10.84
C ALA A 115 5.84 5.04 11.82
N PRO A 116 5.74 6.39 11.88
CA PRO A 116 4.77 7.03 12.76
C PRO A 116 3.36 6.56 12.43
N GLN A 117 2.60 6.21 13.48
CA GLN A 117 1.21 5.84 13.35
C GLN A 117 0.33 7.05 13.69
N LEU A 118 -0.56 7.40 12.78
CA LEU A 118 -1.56 8.44 12.98
C LEU A 118 -2.91 7.88 12.55
N SER A 119 -3.86 7.87 13.46
CA SER A 119 -5.20 7.35 13.19
C SER A 119 -6.01 8.35 12.37
N TYR A 120 -7.06 7.88 11.68
CA TYR A 120 -7.93 8.79 10.90
C TYR A 120 -8.52 9.91 11.76
N SER A 121 -8.88 9.65 13.03
CA SER A 121 -9.45 10.68 13.92
C SER A 121 -8.51 11.85 14.22
N ASP A 122 -7.20 11.66 13.98
CA ASP A 122 -6.19 12.69 14.17
C ASP A 122 -5.81 13.39 12.84
N VAL A 123 -6.37 12.94 11.72
CA VAL A 123 -6.09 13.49 10.39
C VAL A 123 -6.94 14.73 10.16
N LYS A 124 -6.27 15.84 9.87
CA LYS A 124 -6.91 17.04 9.35
C LYS A 124 -7.09 16.91 7.84
N LEU A 125 -8.34 16.85 7.39
CA LEU A 125 -8.69 16.96 5.98
C LEU A 125 -8.69 18.44 5.55
N SER A 126 -8.25 18.69 4.32
CA SER A 126 -8.27 20.01 3.72
C SER A 126 -8.38 19.93 2.20
N ASP A 127 -8.85 21.01 1.59
CA ASP A 127 -8.93 21.15 0.14
C ASP A 127 -7.51 21.14 -0.46
N PRO A 128 -7.26 20.37 -1.53
CA PRO A 128 -5.98 20.46 -2.23
C PRO A 128 -5.87 21.79 -2.96
N PRO A 129 -4.66 22.38 -3.07
CA PRO A 129 -4.43 23.48 -3.99
C PRO A 129 -4.75 23.07 -5.45
N PRO A 130 -5.37 23.94 -6.26
CA PRO A 130 -5.60 23.66 -7.68
C PRO A 130 -4.31 23.35 -8.44
N GLY A 131 -4.35 22.39 -9.36
CA GLY A 131 -3.23 21.88 -10.15
C GLY A 131 -2.22 21.03 -9.36
N SER A 132 -2.43 20.81 -8.07
CA SER A 132 -1.50 20.05 -7.22
C SER A 132 -1.57 18.54 -7.47
N THR A 133 -0.54 17.82 -7.02
CA THR A 133 -0.58 16.36 -6.96
C THR A 133 -1.67 15.84 -6.02
N GLY A 134 -2.08 16.64 -5.02
CA GLY A 134 -3.17 16.33 -4.11
C GLY A 134 -4.54 16.36 -4.81
N GLU A 135 -4.78 17.36 -5.68
CA GLU A 135 -5.99 17.43 -6.50
C GLU A 135 -6.10 16.20 -7.41
N ARG A 136 -5.03 15.89 -8.14
CA ARG A 136 -4.96 14.69 -8.99
C ARG A 136 -5.13 13.38 -8.20
N ALA A 137 -4.70 13.33 -6.94
CA ALA A 137 -4.92 12.18 -6.07
C ALA A 137 -6.40 12.02 -5.73
N ILE A 138 -7.11 13.12 -5.43
CA ILE A 138 -8.57 13.08 -5.20
C ILE A 138 -9.26 12.60 -6.47
N ASP A 139 -8.94 13.15 -7.63
CA ASP A 139 -9.54 12.75 -8.92
C ASP A 139 -9.37 11.26 -9.19
N ALA A 140 -8.15 10.74 -9.00
CA ALA A 140 -7.84 9.32 -9.18
C ALA A 140 -8.63 8.39 -8.24
N VAL A 141 -8.92 8.83 -7.01
CA VAL A 141 -9.62 8.03 -5.99
C VAL A 141 -11.14 8.16 -6.09
N CYS A 142 -11.63 9.37 -6.39
CA CYS A 142 -13.03 9.72 -6.37
C CYS A 142 -13.69 9.60 -7.76
N GLY A 143 -12.90 9.45 -8.83
CA GLY A 143 -13.36 9.24 -10.20
C GLY A 143 -13.93 10.50 -10.84
N ARG A 144 -13.25 11.64 -10.63
CA ARG A 144 -13.59 12.93 -11.25
C ARG A 144 -12.58 13.30 -12.33
#